data_AF-R7UJS9-F1
#
_entry.id   AF-R7UJS9-F1
#
_cell.length_a   1.000
_cell.length_b   1.000
_cell.length_c   1.000
_cell.angle_alpha   90.00
_cell.angle_beta   90.00
_cell.angle_gamma   90.00
#
_symmetry.space_group_name_H-M   'P 1'
#
loop_
_entity.id
_entity.type
_entity.pdbx_description
1 polymer ?
#
loop_
_entity_poly.entity_id
_entity_poly.type
_entity_poly.pdbx_seq_one_letter_code
_entity_poly.pdbx_strand_id
1 'polypeptide(L)'
;MTKRNRFVWDDPLFLSDQLTDEEKLISESAHSFAAGKLAPRVQKAYRAEETDPAIFREMGEMGLLGLTIPEEYGGLGAGYVAYGLVAREIERIDSGYRSMMSVQSSLVMHPIFAYGSEAQKKRYLPGLATGELIGC
;
A
#
# COMPACT_ATOMS: atom_id res chain seq x y z
N MET A 1 26.93 19.83 -14.45
CA MET A 1 26.16 21.07 -14.65
C MET A 1 24.92 20.77 -15.50
N THR A 2 23.76 20.99 -14.89
CA THR A 2 22.40 21.23 -15.45
C THR A 2 21.80 20.31 -16.53
N LYS A 3 21.17 19.21 -16.09
CA LYS A 3 20.07 18.51 -16.80
C LYS A 3 18.66 19.06 -16.46
N ARG A 4 18.56 20.21 -15.78
CA ARG A 4 17.31 20.82 -15.26
C ARG A 4 16.60 21.79 -16.23
N ASN A 5 16.79 21.66 -17.54
CA ASN A 5 16.27 22.63 -18.51
C ASN A 5 15.02 22.17 -19.27
N ARG A 6 14.41 21.04 -18.89
CA ARG A 6 13.17 20.55 -19.52
C ARG A 6 12.07 20.50 -18.48
N PHE A 7 10.98 21.22 -18.75
CA PHE A 7 9.75 21.11 -17.97
C PHE A 7 9.17 19.71 -18.12
N VAL A 8 8.83 19.07 -17.00
CA VAL A 8 8.20 17.75 -16.92
C VAL A 8 6.75 17.99 -16.53
N TRP A 9 5.82 17.81 -17.47
CA TRP A 9 4.43 18.26 -17.30
C TRP A 9 3.64 17.44 -16.27
N ASP A 10 4.03 16.18 -16.09
CA ASP A 10 3.44 15.20 -15.17
C ASP A 10 4.15 15.17 -13.80
N ASP A 11 5.28 15.86 -13.67
CA ASP A 11 5.97 16.13 -12.40
C ASP A 11 6.60 17.55 -12.38
N PRO A 12 5.80 18.64 -12.44
CA PRO A 12 6.30 20.00 -12.64
C PRO A 12 7.25 20.52 -11.56
N LEU A 13 7.11 20.00 -10.34
CA LEU A 13 7.90 20.40 -9.17
C LEU A 13 8.92 19.33 -8.77
N PHE A 14 9.11 18.30 -9.61
CA PHE A 14 10.05 17.22 -9.42
C PHE A 14 9.88 16.53 -8.05
N LEU A 15 8.64 16.11 -7.72
CA LEU A 15 8.38 15.25 -6.56
C LEU A 15 9.33 14.06 -6.57
N SER A 16 9.59 13.46 -7.73
CA SER A 16 10.58 12.39 -7.89
C SER A 16 11.98 12.77 -7.36
N ASP A 17 12.45 14.02 -7.52
CA ASP A 17 13.73 14.48 -6.97
C ASP A 17 13.71 14.64 -5.43
N GLN A 18 12.51 14.70 -4.83
CA GLN A 18 12.32 14.92 -3.37
C GLN A 18 12.18 13.62 -2.58
N LEU A 19 11.94 12.50 -3.26
CA LEU A 19 11.78 11.19 -2.64
C LEU A 19 13.12 10.48 -2.44
N THR A 20 13.22 9.71 -1.36
CA THR A 20 14.33 8.78 -1.15
C THR A 20 14.29 7.66 -2.20
N ASP A 21 15.43 6.97 -2.40
CA ASP A 21 15.48 5.84 -3.32
C ASP A 21 14.58 4.68 -2.88
N GLU A 22 14.41 4.50 -1.57
CA GLU A 22 13.49 3.52 -0.99
C GLU A 22 12.03 3.88 -1.26
N GLU A 23 11.64 5.15 -1.08
CA GLU A 23 10.29 5.63 -1.38
C GLU A 23 9.94 5.47 -2.86
N LYS A 24 10.90 5.72 -3.76
CA LYS A 24 10.74 5.47 -5.20
C LYS A 24 10.52 4.00 -5.49
N LEU A 25 11.35 3.12 -4.94
CA LEU A 25 11.25 1.69 -5.16
C LEU A 25 9.90 1.12 -4.67
N ILE A 26 9.44 1.58 -3.50
CA ILE A 26 8.12 1.20 -2.95
C ILE A 26 7.01 1.70 -3.87
N SER A 27 7.08 2.95 -4.33
CA SER A 27 6.10 3.52 -5.26
C SER A 27 6.06 2.75 -6.59
N GLU A 28 7.21 2.39 -7.15
CA GLU A 28 7.31 1.61 -8.40
C GLU A 28 6.77 0.19 -8.25
N SER A 29 6.99 -0.43 -7.10
CA SER A 29 6.46 -1.75 -6.76
C SER A 29 4.94 -1.73 -6.64
N ALA A 30 4.38 -0.72 -5.95
CA ALA A 30 2.94 -0.51 -5.85
C ALA A 30 2.31 -0.20 -7.22
N HIS A 31 2.98 0.62 -8.04
CA HIS A 31 2.56 0.89 -9.41
C HIS A 31 2.47 -0.37 -10.26
N SER A 32 3.53 -1.19 -10.24
CA SER A 32 3.60 -2.44 -11.00
C SER A 32 2.53 -3.43 -10.56
N PHE A 33 2.29 -3.55 -9.25
CA PHE A 33 1.20 -4.34 -8.71
C PHE A 33 -0.16 -3.82 -9.19
N ALA A 34 -0.43 -2.52 -9.03
CA ALA A 34 -1.70 -1.92 -9.41
C ALA A 34 -2.00 -2.09 -10.91
N ALA A 35 -1.02 -1.82 -11.77
CA ALA A 35 -1.15 -1.95 -13.22
C ALA A 35 -1.30 -3.43 -13.66
N GLY A 36 -0.55 -4.35 -13.05
CA GLY A 36 -0.53 -5.76 -13.46
C GLY A 36 -1.66 -6.61 -12.88
N LYS A 37 -2.11 -6.29 -11.66
CA LYS A 37 -3.06 -7.10 -10.89
C LYS A 37 -4.42 -6.42 -10.75
N LEU A 38 -4.47 -5.13 -10.47
CA LEU A 38 -5.75 -4.45 -10.20
C LEU A 38 -6.43 -3.93 -11.47
N ALA A 39 -5.67 -3.29 -12.37
CA ALA A 39 -6.22 -2.68 -13.58
C ALA A 39 -7.00 -3.66 -14.48
N PRO A 40 -6.58 -4.93 -14.67
CA PRO A 40 -7.36 -5.89 -15.46
C PRO A 40 -8.70 -6.29 -14.82
N ARG A 41 -8.86 -6.09 -13.51
CA ARG A 41 -10.04 -6.55 -12.73
C ARG A 41 -11.10 -5.45 -12.59
N VAL A 42 -10.67 -4.20 -12.52
CA VAL A 42 -11.50 -3.06 -12.06
C VAL A 42 -12.82 -2.91 -12.81
N GLN A 43 -12.84 -2.98 -14.15
CA GLN A 43 -14.06 -2.70 -14.91
C GLN A 43 -15.16 -3.74 -14.65
N LYS A 44 -14.79 -5.03 -14.53
CA LYS A 44 -15.73 -6.10 -14.23
C LYS A 44 -16.17 -6.01 -12.78
N ALA A 45 -15.21 -5.88 -11.85
CA ALA A 45 -15.46 -5.78 -10.42
C ALA A 45 -16.44 -4.63 -10.10
N TYR A 46 -16.17 -3.44 -10.63
CA TYR A 46 -17.01 -2.27 -10.43
C TYR A 46 -18.43 -2.47 -10.97
N ARG A 47 -18.58 -3.00 -12.19
CA ARG A 47 -19.91 -3.21 -12.80
C ARG A 47 -20.72 -4.31 -12.11
N ALA A 48 -20.06 -5.33 -11.58
CA ALA A 48 -20.69 -6.44 -10.89
C ALA A 48 -20.88 -6.20 -9.38
N GLU A 49 -20.33 -5.10 -8.85
CA GLU A 49 -20.30 -4.81 -7.40
C GLU A 49 -19.63 -5.95 -6.58
N GLU A 50 -18.60 -6.56 -7.15
CA GLU A 50 -17.87 -7.67 -6.55
C GLU A 50 -16.40 -7.30 -6.27
N THR A 51 -15.81 -7.92 -5.26
CA THR A 51 -14.38 -7.79 -4.96
C THR A 51 -13.80 -9.17 -4.65
N ASP A 52 -12.64 -9.46 -5.24
CA ASP A 52 -11.92 -10.72 -5.00
C ASP A 52 -11.11 -10.63 -3.69
N PRO A 53 -11.42 -11.45 -2.65
CA PRO A 53 -10.68 -11.45 -1.39
C PRO A 53 -9.20 -11.82 -1.55
N ALA A 54 -8.82 -12.51 -2.64
CA ALA A 54 -7.42 -12.85 -2.90
C ALA A 54 -6.52 -11.61 -3.02
N ILE A 55 -7.08 -10.44 -3.37
CA ILE A 55 -6.35 -9.16 -3.47
C ILE A 55 -5.63 -8.83 -2.15
N PHE A 56 -6.19 -9.17 -0.98
CA PHE A 56 -5.51 -8.94 0.29
C PHE A 56 -4.21 -9.74 0.41
N ARG A 57 -4.22 -11.02 0.03
CA ARG A 57 -3.00 -11.84 0.02
C ARG A 57 -2.00 -11.34 -1.01
N GLU A 58 -2.45 -10.99 -2.21
CA GLU A 58 -1.56 -10.44 -3.24
C GLU A 58 -0.90 -9.12 -2.78
N MET A 59 -1.64 -8.25 -2.07
CA MET A 59 -1.08 -7.03 -1.45
C MET A 59 -0.10 -7.38 -0.32
N GLY A 60 -0.41 -8.36 0.53
CA GLY A 60 0.46 -8.79 1.62
C GLY A 60 1.77 -9.42 1.14
N GLU A 61 1.74 -10.25 0.09
CA GLU A 61 2.94 -10.82 -0.56
C GLU A 61 3.89 -9.73 -1.08
N MET A 62 3.34 -8.59 -1.49
CA MET A 62 4.09 -7.42 -1.95
C MET A 62 4.48 -6.46 -0.82
N GLY A 63 4.12 -6.75 0.44
CA GLY A 63 4.38 -5.88 1.58
C GLY A 63 3.55 -4.59 1.60
N LEU A 64 2.40 -4.56 0.91
CA LEU A 64 1.58 -3.35 0.74
C LEU A 64 0.56 -3.14 1.87
N LEU A 65 0.49 -4.04 2.85
CA LEU A 65 -0.41 -3.95 4.01
C LEU A 65 0.38 -3.61 5.27
N GLY A 66 -0.04 -2.57 5.99
CA GLY A 66 0.62 -2.15 7.22
C GLY A 66 2.07 -1.70 7.02
N LEU A 67 2.38 -0.97 5.94
CA LEU A 67 3.74 -0.52 5.63
C LEU A 67 4.49 0.11 6.82
N THR A 68 3.79 0.89 7.63
CA THR A 68 4.38 1.63 8.77
C THR A 68 4.52 0.77 10.03
N ILE A 69 4.05 -0.47 10.01
CA ILE A 69 4.20 -1.42 11.11
C ILE A 69 5.63 -1.99 11.07
N PRO A 70 6.32 -2.14 12.21
CA PRO A 70 7.66 -2.71 12.27
C PRO A 70 7.77 -4.12 11.68
N GLU A 71 8.94 -4.44 11.13
CA GLU A 71 9.26 -5.76 10.55
C GLU A 71 9.06 -6.91 11.55
N GLU A 72 9.29 -6.69 12.85
CA GLU A 72 9.08 -7.71 13.89
C GLU A 72 7.62 -8.23 13.96
N TYR A 73 6.66 -7.48 13.40
CA TYR A 73 5.25 -7.85 13.30
C TYR A 73 4.82 -8.15 11.85
N GLY A 74 5.75 -8.21 10.91
CA GLY A 74 5.52 -8.54 9.50
C GLY A 74 5.26 -7.36 8.57
N GLY A 75 5.32 -6.11 9.07
CA GLY A 75 5.28 -4.92 8.20
C GLY A 75 6.64 -4.58 7.59
N LEU A 76 6.77 -3.39 6.99
CA LEU A 76 8.03 -2.91 6.38
C LEU A 76 8.75 -1.84 7.22
N GLY A 77 8.13 -1.32 8.28
CA GLY A 77 8.68 -0.20 9.06
C GLY A 77 8.88 1.09 8.25
N ALA A 78 8.22 1.21 7.10
CA ALA A 78 8.40 2.33 6.18
C ALA A 78 7.76 3.63 6.70
N GLY A 79 8.22 4.76 6.18
CA GLY A 79 7.68 6.08 6.52
C GLY A 79 6.27 6.35 5.98
N TYR A 80 5.61 7.36 6.53
CA TYR A 80 4.27 7.77 6.07
C TYR A 80 4.25 8.34 4.63
N VAL A 81 5.38 8.87 4.13
CA VAL A 81 5.51 9.28 2.73
C VAL A 81 5.37 8.06 1.81
N ALA A 82 6.10 6.98 2.10
CA ALA A 82 5.97 5.72 1.36
C ALA A 82 4.54 5.17 1.42
N TYR A 83 3.88 5.19 2.59
CA TYR A 83 2.46 4.82 2.71
C TYR A 83 1.56 5.65 1.79
N GLY A 84 1.75 6.97 1.75
CA GLY A 84 1.01 7.87 0.87
C GLY A 84 1.26 7.59 -0.63
N LEU A 85 2.49 7.25 -1.01
CA LEU A 85 2.84 6.87 -2.39
C LEU A 85 2.17 5.57 -2.81
N VAL A 86 2.15 4.55 -1.94
CA VAL A 86 1.41 3.31 -2.20
C VAL A 86 -0.08 3.61 -2.36
N ALA A 87 -0.68 4.38 -1.44
CA ALA A 87 -2.08 4.75 -1.55
C ALA A 87 -2.39 5.46 -2.87
N ARG A 88 -1.52 6.38 -3.32
CA ARG A 88 -1.62 7.07 -4.62
C ARG A 88 -1.61 6.10 -5.79
N GLU A 89 -0.73 5.10 -5.79
CA GLU A 89 -0.64 4.14 -6.91
C GLU A 89 -1.77 3.12 -6.92
N ILE A 90 -2.27 2.68 -5.76
CA ILE A 90 -3.44 1.81 -5.69
C ILE A 90 -4.71 2.57 -6.13
N GLU A 91 -4.91 3.79 -5.64
CA GLU A 91 -6.09 4.61 -5.98
C GLU A 91 -6.07 5.14 -7.41
N ARG A 92 -4.88 5.21 -8.05
CA ARG A 92 -4.78 5.45 -9.49
C ARG A 92 -5.64 4.47 -10.30
N ILE A 93 -5.87 3.26 -9.78
CA ILE A 93 -6.75 2.26 -10.39
C ILE A 93 -8.19 2.42 -9.88
N ASP A 94 -8.39 2.36 -8.57
CA ASP A 94 -9.73 2.47 -7.97
C ASP A 94 -9.69 2.83 -6.48
N SER A 95 -10.61 3.69 -6.05
CA SER A 95 -10.76 4.11 -4.65
C SER A 95 -11.20 2.97 -3.72
N GLY A 96 -11.92 1.97 -4.21
CA GLY A 96 -12.32 0.78 -3.46
C GLY A 96 -11.12 -0.05 -3.01
N TYR A 97 -10.16 -0.29 -3.90
CA TYR A 97 -8.92 -1.01 -3.57
C TYR A 97 -8.10 -0.27 -2.52
N ARG A 98 -7.94 1.05 -2.67
CA ARG A 98 -7.26 1.87 -1.65
C ARG A 98 -8.04 1.87 -0.34
N SER A 99 -9.37 1.79 -0.37
CA SER A 99 -10.21 1.70 0.83
C SER A 99 -9.94 0.42 1.62
N MET A 100 -9.89 -0.72 0.95
CA MET A 100 -9.54 -2.02 1.55
C MET A 100 -8.17 -1.95 2.23
N MET A 101 -7.17 -1.41 1.53
CA MET A 101 -5.81 -1.24 2.05
C MET A 101 -5.78 -0.30 3.27
N SER A 102 -6.53 0.81 3.24
CA SER A 102 -6.62 1.77 4.34
C SER A 102 -7.29 1.19 5.58
N VAL A 103 -8.38 0.43 5.42
CA VAL A 103 -9.05 -0.26 6.53
C VAL A 103 -8.06 -1.22 7.19
N GLN A 104 -7.47 -2.12 6.41
CA GLN A 104 -6.52 -3.11 6.91
C GLN A 104 -5.34 -2.45 7.64
N SER A 105 -4.70 -1.45 7.02
CA SER A 105 -3.48 -0.86 7.55
C SER A 105 -3.74 0.10 8.71
N SER A 106 -4.64 1.08 8.51
CA SER A 106 -4.81 2.21 9.42
C SER A 106 -5.95 2.05 10.41
N LEU A 107 -6.96 1.23 10.11
CA LEU A 107 -8.13 1.05 10.99
C LEU A 107 -8.09 -0.27 11.76
N VAL A 108 -7.25 -1.23 11.33
CA VAL A 108 -7.12 -2.53 12.00
C VAL A 108 -5.70 -2.72 12.55
N MET A 109 -4.69 -2.77 11.67
CA MET A 109 -3.31 -3.06 12.10
C MET A 109 -2.76 -1.96 13.01
N HIS A 110 -2.96 -0.68 12.64
CA HIS A 110 -2.49 0.44 13.45
C HIS A 110 -3.03 0.44 14.89
N PRO A 111 -4.35 0.33 15.17
CA PRO A 111 -4.82 0.29 16.56
C PRO A 111 -4.36 -0.96 17.32
N ILE A 112 -4.23 -2.13 16.67
CA ILE A 112 -3.64 -3.31 17.32
C ILE A 112 -2.19 -3.05 17.72
N PHE A 113 -1.41 -2.41 16.84
CA PHE A 113 -0.02 -2.06 17.11
C PHE A 113 0.13 -0.97 18.19
N ALA A 114 -0.66 0.10 18.11
CA ALA A 114 -0.55 1.25 18.99
C ALA A 114 -1.15 1.00 20.38
N TYR A 115 -2.22 0.23 20.47
CA TYR A 115 -3.04 0.09 21.68
C TYR A 115 -3.17 -1.35 22.18
N GLY A 116 -2.78 -2.34 21.38
CA GLY A 116 -2.80 -3.74 21.77
C GLY A 116 -1.65 -4.13 22.69
N SER A 117 -1.89 -5.16 23.49
CA SER A 117 -0.84 -5.89 24.22
C SER A 117 0.10 -6.62 23.27
N GLU A 118 1.32 -6.92 23.74
CA GLU A 118 2.30 -7.71 22.98
C GLU A 118 1.74 -9.06 22.49
N ALA A 119 0.91 -9.72 23.30
CA ALA A 119 0.25 -10.96 22.90
C ALA A 119 -0.73 -10.76 21.73
N GLN A 120 -1.47 -9.64 21.68
CA GLN A 120 -2.36 -9.32 20.57
C GLN A 120 -1.56 -8.98 19.30
N LYS A 121 -0.51 -8.17 19.42
CA LYS A 121 0.36 -7.81 18.29
C LYS A 121 0.94 -9.05 17.62
N LYS A 122 1.59 -9.93 18.39
CA LYS A 122 2.19 -11.17 17.89
C LYS A 122 1.18 -12.16 17.32
N ARG A 123 -0.05 -12.16 17.83
CA ARG A 123 -1.12 -13.04 17.35
C ARG A 123 -1.72 -12.58 16.02
N TYR A 124 -1.92 -11.28 15.83
CA TYR A 124 -2.75 -10.78 14.73
C TYR A 124 -1.95 -10.09 13.62
N LEU A 125 -0.96 -9.26 13.96
CA LEU A 125 -0.29 -8.41 12.98
C LEU A 125 0.40 -9.21 11.87
N PRO A 126 1.08 -10.35 12.13
CA PRO A 126 1.70 -11.11 11.05
C PRO A 126 0.70 -11.62 10.01
N GLY A 127 -0.46 -12.15 10.45
CA GLY A 127 -1.50 -12.64 9.55
C GLY A 127 -2.25 -11.51 8.82
N LEU A 128 -2.37 -10.34 9.44
CA LEU A 128 -2.94 -9.14 8.80
C LEU A 128 -1.98 -8.56 7.76
N ALA A 129 -0.67 -8.59 8.01
CA ALA A 129 0.36 -8.11 7.11
C ALA A 129 0.48 -8.99 5.85
N THR A 130 0.37 -10.30 5.98
CA THR A 130 0.36 -11.24 4.83
C THR A 130 -0.98 -11.24 4.08
N GLY A 131 -2.03 -10.62 4.62
CA GLY A 131 -3.37 -10.66 4.06
C GLY A 131 -4.08 -12.02 4.23
N GLU A 132 -3.53 -12.94 5.03
CA GLU A 132 -4.22 -14.17 5.41
C GLU A 132 -5.44 -13.89 6.29
N LEU A 133 -5.34 -12.85 7.13
CA LEU A 133 -6.43 -12.30 7.91
C LEU A 133 -6.89 -10.98 7.29
N ILE A 134 -8.20 -10.77 7.23
CA ILE A 134 -8.82 -9.51 6.79
C ILE A 134 -9.53 -8.92 8.01
N GLY A 135 -9.21 -7.68 8.35
CA GLY A 135 -9.88 -6.95 9.43
C GLY A 135 -10.92 -5.96 8.93
N CYS A 136 -11.75 -5.48 9.86
CA CYS A 136 -12.76 -4.45 9.64
C CYS A 136 -12.93 -3.56 10.88
#